data_AF-A0A654D603-F1
#
_entry.id   AF-A0A654D603-F1
#
_cell.length_a   1.000
_cell.length_b   1.000
_cell.length_c   1.000
_cell.angle_alpha   90.00
_cell.angle_beta   90.00
_cell.angle_gamma   90.00
#
_symmetry.space_group_name_H-M   'P 1'
#
loop_
_entity.id
_entity.type
_entity.pdbx_description
1 polymer ?
#
loop_
_entity_poly.entity_id
_entity_poly.type
_entity_poly.pdbx_seq_one_letter_code
_entity_poly.pdbx_strand_id
1 'polypeptide(L)'
;MTAANPQRGYLLGLTAYIIWGLFPIYFKAIQAIPALEIIVHRALWSALFGAALLMVWKHPGWWRELRNNPKRLLVLAGCGLLIACNWLVYVWAVNNERMLEASLGYYINPLVNVLLGLLILGERLRRLQWLAVALAALGVAQQVWQVGSLPWVSLVLALTFGFYGLIRKQAPVAALPGLVVETWLLLPVALAWLALHPAAMSNQAEFWSSWQWLLLAAAGPITLVPLVCFNAAARHLPYTTLGFLQYIAPTLVMLQALLLFGEHFDPAKLMAFTCIWAGLAVYSLDIWLSLRKRKAA
;
A
#
# COMPACT_ATOMS: atom_id res chain seq x y z
N MET A 1 1.89 23.20 10.65
CA MET A 1 2.19 22.16 9.64
C MET A 1 3.64 22.32 9.25
N THR A 2 4.49 21.29 9.45
CA THR A 2 5.90 21.37 9.03
C THR A 2 5.98 21.59 7.52
N ALA A 3 6.90 22.45 7.08
CA ALA A 3 7.13 22.69 5.65
C ALA A 3 7.42 21.37 4.92
N ALA A 4 6.99 21.26 3.66
CA ALA A 4 7.24 20.08 2.86
C ALA A 4 8.75 19.83 2.75
N ASN A 5 9.22 18.65 3.18
CA ASN A 5 10.61 18.23 3.06
C ASN A 5 10.68 17.05 2.08
N PRO A 6 11.00 17.30 0.80
CA PRO A 6 11.02 16.26 -0.23
C PRO A 6 11.98 15.10 0.10
N GLN A 7 13.16 15.38 0.66
CA GLN A 7 14.13 14.33 1.01
C GLN A 7 13.55 13.34 2.01
N ARG A 8 12.91 13.85 3.07
CA ARG A 8 12.22 13.02 4.05
C ARG A 8 11.06 12.24 3.41
N GLY A 9 10.33 12.88 2.50
CA GLY A 9 9.27 12.24 1.73
C GLY A 9 9.76 11.05 0.90
N TYR A 10 10.88 11.21 0.17
CA TYR A 10 11.48 10.13 -0.61
C TYR A 10 11.96 8.99 0.27
N LEU A 11 12.67 9.28 1.37
CA LEU A 11 13.14 8.23 2.29
C LEU A 11 11.97 7.41 2.83
N LEU A 12 10.92 8.07 3.33
CA LEU A 12 9.72 7.41 3.84
C LEU A 12 8.98 6.61 2.76
N GLY A 13 8.84 7.16 1.55
CA GLY A 13 8.20 6.48 0.44
C GLY A 13 8.98 5.23 0.02
N LEU A 14 10.30 5.35 -0.13
CA LEU A 14 11.17 4.22 -0.45
C LEU A 14 11.09 3.12 0.61
N THR A 15 11.14 3.48 1.89
CA THR A 15 10.97 2.51 2.98
C THR A 15 9.64 1.77 2.88
N ALA A 16 8.53 2.49 2.63
CA ALA A 16 7.22 1.87 2.48
C ALA A 16 7.18 0.85 1.31
N TYR A 17 7.64 1.27 0.12
CA TYR A 17 7.59 0.43 -1.07
C TYR A 17 8.60 -0.72 -1.07
N ILE A 18 9.75 -0.57 -0.40
CA ILE A 18 10.69 -1.67 -0.20
C ILE A 18 10.08 -2.72 0.73
N ILE A 19 9.52 -2.30 1.88
CA ILE A 19 8.87 -3.23 2.81
C ILE A 19 7.72 -3.96 2.10
N TRP A 20 6.86 -3.25 1.37
CA TRP A 20 5.80 -3.88 0.56
C TRP A 20 6.34 -4.80 -0.53
N GLY A 21 7.45 -4.43 -1.18
CA GLY A 21 8.10 -5.28 -2.16
C GLY A 21 8.56 -6.61 -1.56
N LEU A 22 8.99 -6.64 -0.29
CA LEU A 22 9.46 -7.84 0.41
C LEU A 22 8.33 -8.70 1.03
N PHE A 23 7.07 -8.31 0.85
CA PHE A 23 5.92 -9.07 1.35
C PHE A 23 5.87 -10.53 0.89
N PRO A 24 6.23 -10.91 -0.36
CA PRO A 24 6.19 -12.31 -0.78
C PRO A 24 7.05 -13.24 0.09
N ILE A 25 8.25 -12.81 0.52
CA ILE A 25 9.10 -13.60 1.43
C ILE A 25 8.37 -13.89 2.73
N TYR A 26 7.76 -12.87 3.33
CA TYR A 26 7.01 -13.01 4.57
C TYR A 26 5.78 -13.90 4.39
N PHE A 27 4.97 -13.66 3.34
CA PHE A 27 3.78 -14.47 3.08
C PHE A 27 4.11 -15.94 2.80
N LYS A 28 5.25 -16.22 2.15
CA LYS A 28 5.71 -17.60 1.94
C LYS A 28 6.10 -18.29 3.26
N ALA A 29 6.63 -17.55 4.23
CA ALA A 29 6.93 -18.08 5.56
C ALA A 29 5.68 -18.44 6.37
N ILE A 30 4.55 -17.75 6.12
CA ILE A 30 3.25 -18.02 6.78
C ILE A 30 2.23 -18.72 5.88
N GLN A 31 2.65 -19.31 4.76
CA GLN A 31 1.76 -19.88 3.75
C GLN A 31 0.83 -21.01 4.27
N ALA A 32 1.20 -21.65 5.39
CA ALA A 32 0.37 -22.66 6.03
C ALA A 32 -0.88 -22.07 6.71
N ILE A 33 -0.88 -20.78 7.02
CA ILE A 33 -1.99 -20.10 7.69
C ILE A 33 -3.00 -19.61 6.64
N PRO A 34 -4.31 -19.87 6.81
CA PRO A 34 -5.33 -19.41 5.87
C PRO A 34 -5.30 -17.88 5.67
N ALA A 35 -5.50 -17.42 4.43
CA ALA A 35 -5.42 -16.00 4.07
C ALA A 35 -6.35 -15.10 4.90
N LEU A 36 -7.55 -15.57 5.25
CA LEU A 36 -8.49 -14.85 6.10
C LEU A 36 -7.95 -14.68 7.53
N GLU A 37 -7.36 -15.73 8.11
CA GLU A 37 -6.72 -15.64 9.44
C GLU A 37 -5.58 -14.64 9.44
N ILE A 38 -4.75 -14.63 8.39
CA ILE A 38 -3.67 -13.67 8.23
C ILE A 38 -4.22 -12.23 8.27
N ILE A 39 -5.33 -11.94 7.59
CA ILE A 39 -5.89 -10.57 7.55
C ILE A 39 -6.47 -10.14 8.89
N VAL A 40 -7.19 -11.05 9.56
CA VAL A 40 -7.76 -10.81 10.88
C VAL A 40 -6.66 -10.49 11.88
N HIS A 41 -5.59 -11.29 11.89
CA HIS A 41 -4.42 -11.06 12.74
C HIS A 41 -3.62 -9.82 12.32
N ARG A 42 -3.52 -9.51 11.02
CA ARG A 42 -2.95 -8.24 10.55
C ARG A 42 -3.69 -7.06 11.15
N ALA A 43 -5.01 -7.06 11.18
CA ALA A 43 -5.81 -5.99 11.79
C ALA A 43 -5.58 -5.91 13.31
N LEU A 44 -5.67 -7.05 14.02
CA LEU A 44 -5.50 -7.14 15.47
C LEU A 44 -4.11 -6.68 15.92
N TRP A 45 -3.05 -7.27 15.36
CA TRP A 45 -1.68 -6.93 15.73
C TRP A 45 -1.28 -5.53 15.27
N SER A 46 -1.82 -5.02 14.17
CA SER A 46 -1.60 -3.61 13.77
C SER A 46 -2.22 -2.65 14.78
N ALA A 47 -3.42 -2.95 15.27
CA ALA A 47 -4.09 -2.16 16.30
C ALA A 47 -3.34 -2.18 17.64
N LEU A 48 -2.89 -3.37 18.07
CA LEU A 48 -2.11 -3.53 19.31
C LEU A 48 -0.74 -2.84 19.21
N PHE A 49 0.00 -3.11 18.14
CA PHE A 49 1.30 -2.48 17.90
C PHE A 49 1.18 -0.96 17.75
N GLY A 50 0.16 -0.49 17.04
CA GLY A 50 -0.13 0.93 16.89
C GLY A 50 -0.46 1.61 18.22
N ALA A 51 -1.28 0.97 19.06
CA ALA A 51 -1.57 1.44 20.41
C ALA A 51 -0.29 1.50 21.26
N ALA A 52 0.55 0.48 21.21
CA ALA A 52 1.84 0.46 21.90
C ALA A 52 2.76 1.60 21.46
N LEU A 53 2.84 1.85 20.14
CA LEU A 53 3.64 2.94 19.59
C LEU A 53 3.12 4.31 20.02
N LEU A 54 1.79 4.49 20.14
CA LEU A 54 1.19 5.72 20.65
C LEU A 54 1.52 6.00 22.12
N MET A 55 1.73 4.97 22.95
CA MET A 55 2.12 5.16 24.36
C MET A 55 3.50 5.83 24.48
N VAL A 56 4.42 5.52 23.56
CA VAL A 56 5.78 6.09 23.53
C VAL A 56 5.84 7.35 22.66
N TRP A 57 4.79 7.64 21.89
CA TRP A 57 4.76 8.76 20.97
C TRP A 57 4.52 10.09 21.68
N LYS A 58 5.52 10.99 21.59
CA LYS A 58 5.53 12.30 22.26
C LYS A 58 4.63 13.34 21.57
N HIS A 59 3.32 13.12 21.54
CA HIS A 59 2.34 14.12 21.09
C HIS A 59 1.08 14.15 21.97
N PRO A 60 1.21 14.59 23.24
CA PRO A 60 0.09 14.62 24.18
C PRO A 60 -1.03 15.53 23.64
N GLY A 61 -2.25 14.99 23.53
CA GLY A 61 -3.42 15.73 23.06
C GLY A 61 -3.97 15.32 21.68
N TRP A 62 -3.33 14.39 20.98
CA TRP A 62 -3.83 13.89 19.69
C TRP A 62 -5.27 13.36 19.76
N TRP A 63 -5.62 12.67 20.87
CA TRP A 63 -6.95 12.13 21.09
C TRP A 63 -8.01 13.22 21.29
N ARG A 64 -7.66 14.25 22.06
CA ARG A 64 -8.54 15.42 22.29
C ARG A 64 -8.76 16.19 20.98
N GLU A 65 -7.72 16.37 20.19
CA GLU A 65 -7.80 17.02 18.88
C GLU A 65 -8.74 16.26 17.94
N LEU A 66 -8.68 14.92 17.95
CA LEU A 66 -9.53 14.09 17.11
C LEU A 66 -10.99 14.07 17.61
N ARG A 67 -11.21 13.88 18.91
CA ARG A 67 -12.54 13.86 19.53
C ARG A 67 -13.29 15.18 19.33
N ASN A 68 -12.59 16.30 19.38
CA ASN A 68 -13.19 17.63 19.20
C ASN A 68 -13.49 17.96 17.73
N ASN A 69 -13.12 17.09 16.78
CA ASN A 69 -13.31 17.30 15.35
C ASN A 69 -14.05 16.11 14.71
N PRO A 70 -15.38 16.01 14.84
CA PRO A 70 -16.15 14.88 14.32
C PRO A 70 -15.98 14.67 12.81
N LYS A 71 -15.75 15.75 12.05
CA LYS A 71 -15.41 15.68 10.62
C LYS A 71 -14.14 14.88 10.35
N ARG A 72 -13.10 15.02 11.19
CA ARG A 72 -11.84 14.27 11.05
C ARG A 72 -12.05 12.79 11.35
N LEU A 73 -12.89 12.47 12.32
CA LEU A 73 -13.25 11.08 12.62
C LEU A 73 -13.99 10.42 11.44
N LEU A 74 -14.94 11.14 10.82
CA LEU A 74 -15.65 10.68 9.61
C LEU A 74 -14.71 10.43 8.43
N VAL A 75 -13.74 11.32 8.22
CA VAL A 75 -12.69 11.15 7.19
C VAL A 75 -11.84 9.90 7.48
N LEU A 76 -11.41 9.70 8.72
CA LEU A 76 -10.66 8.49 9.11
C LEU A 76 -11.50 7.22 9.00
N ALA A 77 -12.80 7.28 9.31
CA ALA A 77 -13.71 6.16 9.11
C ALA A 77 -13.84 5.81 7.63
N GLY A 78 -13.92 6.81 6.74
CA GLY A 78 -13.85 6.62 5.29
C GLY A 78 -12.54 5.97 4.84
N CYS A 79 -11.40 6.41 5.36
CA CYS A 79 -10.10 5.76 5.10
C CYS A 79 -10.07 4.30 5.59
N GLY A 80 -10.58 4.05 6.80
CA GLY A 80 -10.67 2.73 7.40
C GLY A 80 -11.54 1.79 6.55
N LEU A 81 -12.66 2.28 6.03
CA LEU A 81 -13.51 1.54 5.11
C LEU A 81 -12.80 1.24 3.79
N LEU A 82 -12.13 2.23 3.18
CA LEU A 82 -11.40 2.03 1.93
C LEU A 82 -10.31 0.97 2.07
N ILE A 83 -9.52 1.01 3.15
CA ILE A 83 -8.46 0.03 3.37
C ILE A 83 -9.03 -1.36 3.73
N ALA A 84 -10.13 -1.42 4.47
CA ALA A 84 -10.84 -2.67 4.74
C ALA A 84 -11.37 -3.31 3.45
N CYS A 85 -12.06 -2.53 2.61
CA CYS A 85 -12.53 -2.97 1.31
C CYS A 85 -11.37 -3.47 0.44
N ASN A 86 -10.24 -2.75 0.45
CA ASN A 86 -9.05 -3.16 -0.28
C ASN A 86 -8.55 -4.54 0.17
N TRP A 87 -8.40 -4.76 1.48
CA TRP A 87 -7.93 -6.03 2.04
C TRP A 87 -8.92 -7.17 1.79
N LEU A 88 -10.22 -6.92 1.97
CA LEU A 88 -11.27 -7.92 1.75
C LEU A 88 -11.35 -8.36 0.28
N VAL A 89 -11.32 -7.41 -0.65
CA VAL A 89 -11.33 -7.71 -2.09
C VAL A 89 -10.08 -8.47 -2.49
N TYR A 90 -8.92 -8.13 -1.91
CA TYR A 90 -7.69 -8.87 -2.14
C TYR A 90 -7.81 -10.34 -1.70
N VAL A 91 -8.31 -10.60 -0.48
CA VAL A 91 -8.49 -11.97 0.01
C VAL A 91 -9.53 -12.72 -0.80
N TRP A 92 -10.64 -12.08 -1.10
CA TRP A 92 -11.67 -12.66 -1.93
C TRP A 92 -11.10 -13.05 -3.30
N ALA A 93 -10.27 -12.21 -3.91
CA ALA A 93 -9.62 -12.50 -5.18
C ALA A 93 -8.66 -13.70 -5.08
N VAL A 94 -7.87 -13.79 -4.01
CA VAL A 94 -7.00 -14.95 -3.77
C VAL A 94 -7.81 -16.24 -3.61
N ASN A 95 -8.90 -16.20 -2.84
CA ASN A 95 -9.75 -17.37 -2.59
C ASN A 95 -10.57 -17.82 -3.82
N ASN A 96 -10.82 -16.93 -4.77
CA ASN A 96 -11.56 -17.23 -6.00
C ASN A 96 -10.63 -17.40 -7.21
N GLU A 97 -9.34 -17.71 -6.99
CA GLU A 97 -8.33 -17.95 -8.04
C GLU A 97 -8.09 -16.76 -8.99
N ARG A 98 -8.44 -15.54 -8.56
CA ARG A 98 -8.29 -14.28 -9.32
C ARG A 98 -7.05 -13.49 -8.91
N MET A 99 -5.99 -14.20 -8.56
CA MET A 99 -4.72 -13.61 -8.14
C MET A 99 -4.06 -12.77 -9.24
N LEU A 100 -4.24 -13.14 -10.52
CA LEU A 100 -3.73 -12.36 -11.66
C LEU A 100 -4.34 -10.96 -11.70
N GLU A 101 -5.66 -10.85 -11.48
CA GLU A 101 -6.31 -9.53 -11.40
C GLU A 101 -5.87 -8.76 -10.16
N ALA A 102 -5.71 -9.42 -9.02
CA ALA A 102 -5.17 -8.75 -7.83
C ALA A 102 -3.78 -8.15 -8.10
N SER A 103 -2.91 -8.89 -8.80
CA SER A 103 -1.58 -8.43 -9.22
C SER A 103 -1.64 -7.25 -10.19
N LEU A 104 -2.52 -7.33 -11.20
CA LEU A 104 -2.75 -6.24 -12.15
C LEU A 104 -3.23 -4.95 -11.46
N GLY A 105 -3.97 -5.07 -10.36
CA GLY A 105 -4.37 -3.93 -9.53
C GLY A 105 -3.18 -3.10 -9.03
N TYR A 106 -2.06 -3.74 -8.67
CA TYR A 106 -0.85 -3.05 -8.24
C TYR A 106 -0.11 -2.32 -9.36
N TYR A 107 -0.32 -2.72 -10.62
CA TYR A 107 0.21 -2.00 -11.78
C TYR A 107 -0.70 -0.84 -12.20
N ILE A 108 -2.02 -0.97 -12.01
CA ILE A 108 -3.00 0.11 -12.28
C ILE A 108 -2.92 1.22 -11.23
N ASN A 109 -2.67 0.88 -9.96
CA ASN A 109 -2.67 1.80 -8.82
C ASN A 109 -1.73 3.04 -9.00
N PRO A 110 -0.48 2.90 -9.46
CA PRO A 110 0.37 4.03 -9.81
C PRO A 110 -0.28 5.04 -10.75
N LEU A 111 -0.96 4.57 -11.80
CA LEU A 111 -1.64 5.42 -12.77
C LEU A 111 -2.86 6.10 -12.15
N VAL A 112 -3.62 5.39 -11.32
CA VAL A 112 -4.73 5.97 -10.56
C VAL A 112 -4.21 7.09 -9.65
N ASN A 113 -3.08 6.91 -8.98
CA ASN A 113 -2.49 7.98 -8.16
C ASN A 113 -2.10 9.21 -8.97
N VAL A 114 -1.51 9.01 -10.15
CA VAL A 114 -1.18 10.12 -11.07
C VAL A 114 -2.46 10.84 -11.51
N LEU A 115 -3.50 10.10 -11.91
CA LEU A 115 -4.78 10.68 -12.33
C LEU A 115 -5.44 11.47 -11.19
N LEU A 116 -5.50 10.91 -9.98
CA LEU A 116 -6.05 11.61 -8.81
C LEU A 116 -5.22 12.84 -8.44
N GLY A 117 -3.89 12.77 -8.58
CA GLY A 117 -2.99 13.91 -8.40
C GLY A 117 -3.26 15.04 -9.39
N LEU A 118 -3.48 14.71 -10.67
CA LEU A 118 -3.81 15.66 -11.72
C LEU A 118 -5.20 16.29 -11.51
N LEU A 119 -6.22 15.45 -11.38
CA LEU A 119 -7.62 15.85 -11.43
C LEU A 119 -8.11 16.50 -10.13
N ILE A 120 -7.66 16.00 -8.97
CA ILE A 120 -8.18 16.44 -7.66
C ILE A 120 -7.20 17.38 -6.96
N LEU A 121 -5.90 17.09 -7.02
CA LEU A 121 -4.88 17.93 -6.37
C LEU A 121 -4.35 19.05 -7.28
N GLY A 122 -4.72 19.07 -8.56
CA GLY A 122 -4.26 20.05 -9.53
C GLY A 122 -2.75 19.99 -9.80
N GLU A 123 -2.12 18.82 -9.58
CA GLU A 123 -0.70 18.63 -9.85
C GLU A 123 -0.43 18.79 -11.35
N ARG A 124 0.68 19.45 -11.71
CA ARG A 124 1.06 19.64 -13.12
C ARG A 124 2.24 18.76 -13.48
N LEU A 125 2.05 17.94 -14.51
CA LEU A 125 3.12 17.11 -15.06
C LEU A 125 4.01 17.88 -16.02
N ARG A 126 5.30 17.59 -15.96
CA ARG A 126 6.27 18.04 -16.97
C ARG A 126 6.20 17.15 -18.21
N ARG A 127 6.77 17.61 -19.32
CA ARG A 127 6.78 16.88 -20.61
C ARG A 127 7.35 15.46 -20.49
N LEU A 128 8.46 15.29 -19.76
CA LEU A 128 9.05 13.97 -19.53
C LEU A 128 8.19 13.09 -18.62
N GLN A 129 7.50 13.68 -17.63
CA GLN A 129 6.58 12.92 -16.78
C GLN A 129 5.36 12.44 -17.56
N TRP A 130 4.85 13.21 -18.52
CA TRP A 130 3.82 12.76 -19.46
C TRP A 130 4.28 11.56 -20.30
N LEU A 131 5.51 11.59 -20.80
CA LEU A 131 6.08 10.45 -21.51
C LEU A 131 6.17 9.21 -20.60
N ALA A 132 6.59 9.39 -19.34
CA ALA A 132 6.64 8.31 -18.37
C ALA A 132 5.25 7.70 -18.08
N VAL A 133 4.22 8.55 -17.95
CA VAL A 133 2.83 8.11 -17.77
C VAL A 133 2.34 7.35 -19.00
N ALA A 134 2.63 7.83 -20.21
CA ALA A 134 2.23 7.15 -21.45
C ALA A 134 2.87 5.76 -21.56
N LEU A 135 4.16 5.64 -21.26
CA LEU A 135 4.86 4.35 -21.24
C LEU A 135 4.27 3.37 -20.21
N ALA A 136 4.02 3.86 -18.99
CA ALA A 136 3.39 3.06 -17.95
C ALA A 136 1.96 2.63 -18.34
N ALA A 137 1.17 3.53 -18.92
CA ALA A 137 -0.18 3.24 -19.41
C ALA A 137 -0.19 2.20 -20.52
N LEU A 138 0.78 2.24 -21.45
CA LEU A 138 0.94 1.20 -22.48
C LEU A 138 1.23 -0.18 -21.86
N GLY A 139 2.13 -0.23 -20.88
CA GLY A 139 2.44 -1.49 -20.20
C GLY A 139 1.24 -2.07 -19.46
N VAL A 140 0.47 -1.22 -18.76
CA VAL A 140 -0.77 -1.63 -18.10
C VAL A 140 -1.84 -2.06 -19.10
N ALA A 141 -2.03 -1.31 -20.19
CA ALA A 141 -3.01 -1.63 -21.22
C ALA A 141 -2.75 -3.01 -21.85
N GLN A 142 -1.48 -3.35 -22.09
CA GLN A 142 -1.14 -4.68 -22.57
C GLN A 142 -1.47 -5.76 -21.53
N GLN A 143 -1.21 -5.54 -20.23
CA GLN A 143 -1.57 -6.53 -19.21
C GLN A 143 -3.08 -6.73 -19.12
N VAL A 144 -3.85 -5.65 -19.22
CA VAL A 144 -5.32 -5.70 -19.28
C VAL A 144 -5.78 -6.51 -20.50
N TRP A 145 -5.15 -6.32 -21.65
CA TRP A 145 -5.46 -7.09 -22.86
C TRP A 145 -5.20 -8.59 -22.67
N GLN A 146 -4.09 -8.95 -22.01
CA GLN A 146 -3.79 -10.37 -21.72
C GLN A 146 -4.78 -11.02 -20.75
N VAL A 147 -5.33 -10.27 -19.80
CA VAL A 147 -6.39 -10.77 -18.92
C VAL A 147 -7.67 -11.09 -19.70
N GLY A 148 -7.87 -10.50 -20.89
CA GLY A 148 -8.96 -10.84 -21.82
C GLY A 148 -10.37 -10.49 -21.31
N SER A 149 -10.50 -9.91 -20.12
CA SER A 149 -11.75 -9.55 -19.47
C SER A 149 -11.59 -8.24 -18.69
N LEU A 150 -12.70 -7.59 -18.35
CA LEU A 150 -12.67 -6.37 -17.54
C LEU A 150 -12.17 -6.71 -16.13
N PRO A 151 -10.99 -6.20 -15.71
CA PRO A 151 -10.35 -6.64 -14.48
C PRO A 151 -10.90 -5.85 -13.28
N TRP A 152 -12.16 -6.11 -12.93
CA TRP A 152 -12.86 -5.31 -11.92
C TRP A 152 -12.18 -5.40 -10.54
N VAL A 153 -11.55 -6.53 -10.20
CA VAL A 153 -10.79 -6.68 -8.95
C VAL A 153 -9.62 -5.70 -8.95
N SER A 154 -8.88 -5.63 -10.06
CA SER A 154 -7.76 -4.70 -10.21
C SER A 154 -8.20 -3.25 -10.06
N LEU A 155 -9.35 -2.90 -10.66
CA LEU A 155 -9.91 -1.55 -10.58
C LEU A 155 -10.33 -1.20 -9.16
N VAL A 156 -11.04 -2.10 -8.46
CA VAL A 156 -11.46 -1.86 -7.08
C VAL A 156 -10.24 -1.71 -6.16
N LEU A 157 -9.22 -2.56 -6.30
CA LEU A 157 -7.99 -2.45 -5.51
C LEU A 157 -7.24 -1.14 -5.78
N ALA A 158 -7.10 -0.75 -7.05
CA ALA A 158 -6.42 0.48 -7.43
C ALA A 158 -7.18 1.73 -6.96
N LEU A 159 -8.50 1.76 -7.13
CA LEU A 159 -9.34 2.89 -6.72
C LEU A 159 -9.41 3.01 -5.20
N THR A 160 -9.65 1.92 -4.48
CA THR A 160 -9.73 1.96 -3.00
C THR A 160 -8.43 2.47 -2.37
N PHE A 161 -7.28 1.98 -2.83
CA PHE A 161 -5.98 2.43 -2.32
C PHE A 161 -5.61 3.85 -2.80
N GLY A 162 -5.96 4.20 -4.04
CA GLY A 162 -5.76 5.54 -4.60
C GLY A 162 -6.57 6.60 -3.84
N PHE A 163 -7.84 6.34 -3.58
CA PHE A 163 -8.66 7.25 -2.77
C PHE A 163 -8.20 7.28 -1.30
N TYR A 164 -7.79 6.13 -0.73
CA TYR A 164 -7.19 6.09 0.60
C TYR A 164 -5.98 7.03 0.70
N GLY A 165 -5.02 6.90 -0.22
CA GLY A 165 -3.83 7.74 -0.24
C GLY A 165 -4.14 9.22 -0.48
N LEU A 166 -5.10 9.52 -1.36
CA LEU A 166 -5.56 10.88 -1.61
C LEU A 166 -6.16 11.53 -0.35
N ILE A 167 -7.08 10.83 0.33
CA ILE A 167 -7.69 11.34 1.56
C ILE A 167 -6.62 11.52 2.63
N ARG A 168 -5.70 10.56 2.80
CA ARG A 168 -4.59 10.66 3.75
C ARG A 168 -3.64 11.80 3.48
N LYS A 169 -3.43 12.14 2.20
CA LYS A 169 -2.64 13.31 1.81
C LYS A 169 -3.31 14.63 2.21
N GLN A 170 -4.62 14.73 2.07
CA GLN A 170 -5.38 15.95 2.39
C GLN A 170 -5.77 16.05 3.87
N ALA A 171 -5.90 14.91 4.57
CA ALA A 171 -6.36 14.86 5.95
C ALA A 171 -5.36 15.58 6.89
N PRO A 172 -5.83 16.54 7.71
CA PRO A 172 -4.99 17.24 8.68
C PRO A 172 -4.78 16.37 9.95
N VAL A 173 -4.48 15.08 9.79
CA VAL A 173 -4.29 14.12 10.89
C VAL A 173 -2.91 13.50 10.75
N ALA A 174 -2.15 13.42 11.84
CA ALA A 174 -0.86 12.75 11.85
C ALA A 174 -1.00 11.29 11.40
N ALA A 175 0.02 10.79 10.67
CA ALA A 175 -0.03 9.46 10.04
C ALA A 175 -0.34 8.35 11.05
N LEU A 176 0.39 8.33 12.18
CA LEU A 176 0.28 7.30 13.21
C LEU A 176 -1.09 7.29 13.91
N PRO A 177 -1.56 8.37 14.59
CA PRO A 177 -2.89 8.39 15.21
C PRO A 177 -4.03 8.02 14.29
N GLY A 178 -4.03 8.56 13.06
CA GLY A 178 -5.08 8.25 12.10
C GLY A 178 -5.10 6.76 11.74
N LEU A 179 -3.92 6.13 11.63
CA LEU A 179 -3.83 4.72 11.28
C LEU A 179 -4.24 3.81 12.43
N VAL A 180 -3.91 4.18 13.67
CA VAL A 180 -4.38 3.43 14.84
C VAL A 180 -5.91 3.45 14.92
N VAL A 181 -6.53 4.62 14.74
CA VAL A 181 -7.99 4.74 14.74
C VAL A 181 -8.61 3.92 13.61
N GLU A 182 -8.04 3.95 12.41
CA GLU A 182 -8.48 3.10 11.30
C GLU A 182 -8.40 1.62 11.65
N THR A 183 -7.31 1.15 12.24
CA THR A 183 -7.17 -0.26 12.66
C THR A 183 -8.11 -0.63 13.80
N TRP A 184 -8.40 0.30 14.72
CA TRP A 184 -9.38 0.08 15.79
C TRP A 184 -10.80 -0.08 15.27
N LEU A 185 -11.15 0.60 14.16
CA LEU A 185 -12.44 0.38 13.50
C LEU A 185 -12.58 -1.02 12.91
N LEU A 186 -11.46 -1.71 12.61
CA LEU A 186 -11.45 -3.08 12.12
C LEU A 186 -11.48 -4.13 13.24
N LEU A 187 -11.14 -3.74 14.48
CA LEU A 187 -11.10 -4.66 15.62
C LEU A 187 -12.43 -5.40 15.86
N PRO A 188 -13.61 -4.75 15.86
CA PRO A 188 -14.86 -5.46 16.10
C PRO A 188 -15.11 -6.56 15.06
N VAL A 189 -14.77 -6.30 13.79
CA VAL A 189 -14.93 -7.27 12.70
C VAL A 189 -13.94 -8.41 12.85
N ALA A 190 -12.67 -8.11 13.19
CA ALA A 190 -11.63 -9.11 13.41
C ALA A 190 -11.96 -10.02 14.60
N LEU A 191 -12.41 -9.44 15.73
CA LEU A 191 -12.81 -10.18 16.92
C LEU A 191 -14.08 -11.01 16.68
N ALA A 192 -15.08 -10.46 15.97
CA ALA A 192 -16.26 -11.21 15.58
C ALA A 192 -15.90 -12.40 14.70
N TRP A 193 -14.98 -12.23 13.75
CA TRP A 193 -14.51 -13.32 12.90
C TRP A 193 -13.84 -14.43 13.73
N LEU A 194 -12.96 -14.09 14.66
CA LEU A 194 -12.32 -15.07 15.55
C LEU A 194 -13.34 -15.81 16.43
N ALA A 195 -14.33 -15.11 16.97
CA ALA A 195 -15.38 -15.71 17.80
C ALA A 195 -16.26 -16.69 17.00
N LEU A 196 -16.52 -16.40 15.72
CA LEU A 196 -17.34 -17.24 14.84
C LEU A 196 -16.57 -18.41 14.22
N HIS A 197 -15.23 -18.41 14.28
CA HIS A 197 -14.38 -19.46 13.69
C HIS A 197 -13.52 -20.15 14.76
N PRO A 198 -14.11 -20.89 15.71
CA PRO A 198 -13.36 -21.57 16.77
C PRO A 198 -12.37 -22.62 16.24
N ALA A 199 -12.59 -23.14 15.03
CA ALA A 199 -11.69 -24.09 14.37
C ALA A 199 -10.47 -23.45 13.70
N ALA A 200 -10.39 -22.11 13.63
CA ALA A 200 -9.24 -21.38 13.08
C ALA A 200 -7.94 -21.83 13.76
N MET A 201 -6.85 -21.94 13.00
CA MET A 201 -5.56 -22.41 13.53
C MET A 201 -5.13 -21.58 14.73
N SER A 202 -5.29 -20.27 14.61
CA SER A 202 -4.97 -19.30 15.67
C SER A 202 -5.82 -19.38 16.94
N ASN A 203 -6.96 -20.08 16.92
CA ASN A 203 -7.77 -20.35 18.12
C ASN A 203 -7.36 -21.64 18.85
N GLN A 204 -6.49 -22.46 18.25
CA GLN A 204 -6.01 -23.70 18.85
C GLN A 204 -4.80 -23.43 19.75
N ALA A 205 -4.77 -24.02 20.95
CA ALA A 205 -3.68 -23.80 21.91
C ALA A 205 -2.30 -24.21 21.35
N GLU A 206 -2.27 -25.25 20.52
CA GLU A 206 -1.06 -25.75 19.86
C GLU A 206 -0.41 -24.72 18.92
N PHE A 207 -1.19 -23.81 18.36
CA PHE A 207 -0.66 -22.76 17.50
C PHE A 207 0.24 -21.79 18.28
N TRP A 208 -0.14 -21.48 19.53
CA TRP A 208 0.57 -20.53 20.41
C TRP A 208 1.84 -21.11 21.04
N SER A 209 2.04 -22.43 21.00
CA SER A 209 3.30 -23.06 21.40
C SER A 209 4.31 -23.14 20.24
N SER A 210 3.88 -22.92 19.00
CA SER A 210 4.73 -22.95 17.81
C SER A 210 5.44 -21.61 17.56
N TRP A 211 6.49 -21.58 16.73
CA TRP A 211 7.10 -20.31 16.31
C TRP A 211 6.23 -19.51 15.30
N GLN A 212 5.16 -20.12 14.76
CA GLN A 212 4.31 -19.50 13.75
C GLN A 212 3.47 -18.35 14.30
N TRP A 213 3.13 -18.36 15.60
CA TRP A 213 2.43 -17.23 16.22
C TRP A 213 3.28 -15.95 16.22
N LEU A 214 4.62 -16.07 16.34
CA LEU A 214 5.53 -14.91 16.26
C LEU A 214 5.49 -14.29 14.87
N LEU A 215 5.51 -15.12 13.82
CA LEU A 215 5.35 -14.64 12.46
C LEU A 215 3.99 -13.99 12.26
N LEU A 216 2.91 -14.58 12.79
CA LEU A 216 1.57 -14.02 12.67
C LEU A 216 1.41 -12.70 13.45
N ALA A 217 2.06 -12.57 14.61
CA ALA A 217 2.14 -11.33 15.37
C ALA A 217 2.93 -10.24 14.61
N ALA A 218 4.00 -10.63 13.91
CA ALA A 218 4.78 -9.74 13.06
C ALA A 218 3.96 -9.16 11.88
N ALA A 219 2.83 -9.78 11.51
CA ALA A 219 1.94 -9.28 10.47
C ALA A 219 1.43 -7.86 10.76
N GLY A 220 1.26 -7.52 12.04
CA GLY A 220 0.88 -6.19 12.50
C GLY A 220 1.93 -5.13 12.14
N PRO A 221 3.15 -5.19 12.71
CA PRO A 221 4.24 -4.28 12.36
C PRO A 221 4.54 -4.23 10.85
N ILE A 222 4.57 -5.39 10.18
CA ILE A 222 4.83 -5.49 8.73
C ILE A 222 3.76 -4.74 7.92
N THR A 223 2.53 -4.64 8.42
CA THR A 223 1.46 -3.86 7.79
C THR A 223 1.49 -2.39 8.20
N LEU A 224 1.63 -2.11 9.49
CA LEU A 224 1.50 -0.76 10.04
C LEU A 224 2.66 0.15 9.64
N VAL A 225 3.90 -0.34 9.72
CA VAL A 225 5.12 0.45 9.44
C VAL A 225 5.10 1.05 8.02
N PRO A 226 4.91 0.27 6.93
CA PRO A 226 4.89 0.85 5.60
C PRO A 226 3.71 1.79 5.38
N LEU A 227 2.55 1.55 5.99
CA LEU A 227 1.40 2.47 5.91
C LEU A 227 1.69 3.81 6.60
N VAL A 228 2.34 3.80 7.77
CA VAL A 228 2.78 5.04 8.44
C VAL A 228 3.79 5.78 7.58
N CYS A 229 4.78 5.07 7.03
CA CYS A 229 5.78 5.62 6.13
C CYS A 229 5.15 6.23 4.87
N PHE A 230 4.23 5.52 4.21
CA PHE A 230 3.49 6.00 3.05
C PHE A 230 2.66 7.24 3.36
N ASN A 231 1.86 7.20 4.43
CA ASN A 231 1.01 8.32 4.84
C ASN A 231 1.85 9.55 5.20
N ALA A 232 3.01 9.36 5.82
CA ALA A 232 3.94 10.45 6.10
C ALA A 232 4.62 10.97 4.82
N ALA A 233 4.99 10.09 3.88
CA ALA A 233 5.56 10.47 2.59
C ALA A 233 4.57 11.27 1.72
N ALA A 234 3.28 10.91 1.75
CA ALA A 234 2.22 11.58 1.00
C ALA A 234 2.05 13.05 1.35
N ARG A 235 2.42 13.44 2.58
CA ARG A 235 2.39 14.83 3.05
C ARG A 235 3.59 15.65 2.56
N HIS A 236 4.64 15.00 2.08
CA HIS A 236 5.88 15.64 1.67
C HIS A 236 6.14 15.59 0.16
N LEU A 237 5.46 14.70 -0.56
CA LEU A 237 5.64 14.50 -1.99
C LEU A 237 4.36 14.76 -2.79
N PRO A 238 4.49 15.15 -4.08
CA PRO A 238 3.39 15.05 -5.04
C PRO A 238 2.83 13.63 -5.08
N TYR A 239 1.52 13.50 -5.27
CA TYR A 239 0.84 12.21 -5.30
C TYR A 239 1.20 11.44 -6.56
N THR A 240 1.43 12.17 -7.66
CA THR A 240 2.07 11.67 -8.87
C THR A 240 3.41 10.98 -8.55
N THR A 241 4.28 11.63 -7.76
CA THR A 241 5.59 11.07 -7.39
C THR A 241 5.45 9.79 -6.57
N LEU A 242 4.50 9.77 -5.63
CA LEU A 242 4.20 8.55 -4.90
C LEU A 242 3.71 7.43 -5.82
N GLY A 243 2.90 7.74 -6.83
CA GLY A 243 2.48 6.80 -7.86
C GLY A 243 3.68 6.16 -8.56
N PHE A 244 4.66 6.94 -9.02
CA PHE A 244 5.85 6.37 -9.64
C PHE A 244 6.71 5.54 -8.68
N LEU A 245 6.87 6.00 -7.43
CA LEU A 245 7.61 5.24 -6.41
C LEU A 245 6.97 3.87 -6.11
N GLN A 246 5.65 3.71 -6.29
CA GLN A 246 4.97 2.42 -6.09
C GLN A 246 5.52 1.31 -6.97
N TYR A 247 6.01 1.60 -8.18
CA TYR A 247 6.54 0.58 -9.08
C TYR A 247 7.81 -0.13 -8.56
N ILE A 248 8.42 0.37 -7.49
CA ILE A 248 9.50 -0.34 -6.78
C ILE A 248 8.99 -1.67 -6.22
N ALA A 249 7.80 -1.67 -5.61
CA ALA A 249 7.24 -2.86 -5.00
C ALA A 249 7.03 -4.03 -6.00
N PRO A 250 6.29 -3.87 -7.13
CA PRO A 250 6.11 -4.95 -8.09
C PRO A 250 7.43 -5.38 -8.75
N THR A 251 8.43 -4.49 -8.88
CA THR A 251 9.76 -4.90 -9.34
C THR A 251 10.44 -5.83 -8.33
N LEU A 252 10.45 -5.47 -7.05
CA LEU A 252 11.03 -6.33 -6.01
C LEU A 252 10.34 -7.68 -5.95
N VAL A 253 9.02 -7.71 -6.11
CA VAL A 253 8.23 -8.95 -6.18
C VAL A 253 8.69 -9.80 -7.37
N MET A 254 8.85 -9.19 -8.55
CA MET A 254 9.33 -9.90 -9.74
C MET A 254 10.75 -10.45 -9.56
N LEU A 255 11.67 -9.67 -9.00
CA LEU A 255 13.03 -10.13 -8.72
C LEU A 255 13.05 -11.30 -7.74
N GLN A 256 12.19 -11.29 -6.73
CA GLN A 256 12.04 -12.43 -5.81
C GLN A 256 11.49 -13.66 -6.53
N ALA A 257 10.49 -13.51 -7.39
CA ALA A 257 9.92 -14.61 -8.17
C ALA A 257 11.00 -15.31 -9.02
N LEU A 258 11.83 -14.53 -9.73
CA LEU A 258 12.89 -15.06 -10.60
C LEU A 258 14.09 -15.62 -9.82
N LEU A 259 14.62 -14.85 -8.85
CA LEU A 259 15.91 -15.15 -8.21
C LEU A 259 15.78 -16.06 -6.99
N LEU A 260 14.67 -15.96 -6.24
CA LEU A 260 14.50 -16.71 -4.99
C LEU A 260 13.52 -17.87 -5.13
N PHE A 261 12.46 -17.70 -5.94
CA PHE A 261 11.40 -18.72 -6.07
C PHE A 261 11.54 -19.58 -7.31
N GLY A 262 12.48 -19.26 -8.21
CA GLY A 262 12.75 -20.06 -9.42
C GLY A 262 11.59 -20.06 -10.42
N GLU A 263 10.71 -19.06 -10.37
CA GLU A 263 9.63 -18.93 -11.33
C GLU A 263 10.18 -18.52 -12.70
N HIS A 264 9.59 -19.06 -13.76
CA HIS A 264 9.99 -18.72 -15.12
C HIS A 264 9.43 -17.36 -15.51
N PHE A 265 10.25 -16.54 -16.15
CA PHE A 265 9.81 -15.25 -16.64
C PHE A 265 8.85 -15.45 -17.82
N ASP A 266 7.62 -15.01 -17.63
CA ASP A 266 6.60 -15.03 -18.68
C ASP A 266 6.93 -13.98 -19.76
N PRO A 267 7.24 -14.38 -21.01
CA PRO A 267 7.54 -13.45 -22.09
C PRO A 267 6.40 -12.45 -22.33
N ALA A 268 5.17 -12.85 -22.03
CA ALA A 268 3.98 -12.03 -22.15
C ALA A 268 4.05 -10.79 -21.22
N LYS A 269 4.77 -10.87 -20.10
CA LYS A 269 4.98 -9.77 -19.15
C LYS A 269 6.21 -8.92 -19.46
N LEU A 270 7.08 -9.34 -20.40
CA LEU A 270 8.30 -8.63 -20.77
C LEU A 270 8.01 -7.23 -21.27
N MET A 271 7.02 -7.11 -22.15
CA MET A 271 6.68 -5.84 -22.77
C MET A 271 6.14 -4.87 -21.73
N ALA A 272 5.15 -5.29 -20.93
CA ALA A 272 4.64 -4.48 -19.82
C ALA A 272 5.74 -4.02 -18.87
N PHE A 273 6.61 -4.94 -18.45
CA PHE A 273 7.73 -4.63 -17.56
C PHE A 273 8.69 -3.62 -18.19
N THR A 274 9.08 -3.83 -19.45
CA THR A 274 10.00 -2.94 -20.18
C THR A 274 9.40 -1.55 -20.35
N CYS A 275 8.11 -1.45 -20.70
CA CYS A 275 7.41 -0.17 -20.82
C CYS A 275 7.37 0.57 -19.48
N ILE A 276 7.01 -0.12 -18.39
CA ILE A 276 6.97 0.49 -17.05
C ILE A 276 8.36 0.97 -16.63
N TRP A 277 9.40 0.15 -16.84
CA TRP A 277 10.78 0.50 -16.50
C TRP A 277 11.36 1.63 -17.34
N ALA A 278 11.05 1.67 -18.63
CA ALA A 278 11.37 2.82 -19.48
C ALA A 278 10.69 4.09 -18.93
N GLY A 279 9.41 3.99 -18.53
CA GLY A 279 8.69 5.08 -17.88
C GLY A 279 9.36 5.57 -16.59
N LEU A 280 9.76 4.65 -15.70
CA LEU A 280 10.49 4.96 -14.47
C LEU A 280 11.84 5.62 -14.74
N ALA A 281 12.58 5.16 -15.75
CA ALA A 281 13.85 5.75 -16.13
C ALA A 281 13.65 7.19 -16.61
N VAL A 282 12.68 7.43 -17.48
CA VAL A 282 12.30 8.78 -17.94
C VAL A 282 11.88 9.67 -16.78
N TYR A 283 11.07 9.16 -15.85
CA TYR A 283 10.62 9.90 -14.67
C TYR A 283 11.79 10.28 -13.74
N SER A 284 12.70 9.34 -13.50
CA SER A 284 13.89 9.54 -12.68
C SER A 284 14.85 10.57 -13.32
N LEU A 285 15.00 10.53 -14.65
CA LEU A 285 15.76 11.51 -15.42
C LEU A 285 15.16 12.92 -15.29
N ASP A 286 13.83 13.07 -15.38
CA ASP A 286 13.15 14.37 -15.17
C ASP A 286 13.46 14.95 -13.77
N ILE A 287 13.35 14.12 -12.73
CA ILE A 287 13.66 14.53 -11.36
C ILE A 287 15.10 15.00 -11.27
N TRP A 288 16.03 14.20 -11.76
CA TRP A 288 17.47 14.50 -11.69
C TRP A 288 17.84 15.79 -12.43
N LEU A 289 17.33 15.96 -13.65
CA LEU A 289 17.53 17.18 -14.45
C LEU A 289 16.98 18.41 -13.71
N SER A 290 15.82 18.28 -13.07
CA SER A 290 15.21 19.39 -12.33
C SER A 290 15.93 19.76 -11.04
N LEU A 291 16.50 18.77 -10.34
CA LEU A 291 17.33 18.99 -9.17
C LEU A 291 18.65 19.67 -9.55
N ARG A 292 19.25 19.29 -10.69
CA ARG A 292 20.45 19.95 -11.22
C ARG A 292 20.19 21.41 -11.57
N LYS A 293 19.08 21.70 -12.27
CA LYS A 293 18.71 23.09 -12.61
C LYS A 293 18.48 23.97 -11.38
N ARG A 294 17.96 23.41 -10.27
CA ARG A 294 17.78 24.13 -9.00
C ARG A 294 19.07 24.37 -8.21
N LYS A 295 20.10 23.53 -8.40
CA LYS A 295 21.42 23.75 -7.77
C LYS A 295 22.30 24.74 -8.53
N ALA A 296 22.02 24.92 -9.82
CA ALA A 296 22.75 25.84 -10.70
C ALA A 296 22.17 27.26 -10.74
N ALA A 297 21.00 27.48 -10.13
CA ALA A 297 20.33 28.77 -9.98
C ALA A 297 20.40 29.20 -8.51
#